data_AF-A0A932UDT1-F1
#
_entry.id   AF-A0A932UDT1-F1
#
_cell.length_a   1.000
_cell.length_b   1.000
_cell.length_c   1.000
_cell.angle_alpha   90.00
_cell.angle_beta   90.00
_cell.angle_gamma   90.00
#
_symmetry.space_group_name_H-M   'P 1'
#
loop_
_entity.id
_entity.type
_entity.pdbx_description
1 polymer ?
#
loop_
_entity_poly.entity_id
_entity_poly.type
_entity_poly.pdbx_seq_one_letter_code
_entity_poly.pdbx_strand_id
1 'polypeptide(L)'
;MAEFIRAESVAPDADAIPGLSVQWVLNKHTVGTQKLTSGRTTMAPGVRSRLHYHSNAEAVMFILKGRVKIIIGEQREEHVVEPGCFCFYRMGEIHGQENVGDETAEWIFCYAGAPDVKEADTVFVE
;
A
#
# COMPACT_ATOMS: atom_id res chain seq x y z
N MET A 1 16.20 -10.84 -17.16
CA MET A 1 17.33 -10.72 -16.22
C MET A 1 16.74 -10.52 -14.83
N ALA A 2 17.43 -10.90 -13.76
CA ALA A 2 16.98 -10.59 -12.39
C ALA A 2 17.47 -9.19 -11.99
N GLU A 3 16.63 -8.45 -11.25
CA GLU A 3 16.93 -7.11 -10.77
C GLU A 3 16.81 -7.07 -9.24
N PHE A 4 17.65 -6.26 -8.60
CA PHE A 4 17.73 -6.16 -7.14
C PHE A 4 17.77 -4.68 -6.77
N ILE A 5 16.73 -4.19 -6.13
CA ILE A 5 16.61 -2.79 -5.71
C ILE A 5 16.34 -2.75 -4.21
N ARG A 6 17.10 -1.92 -3.50
CA ARG A 6 16.84 -1.63 -2.09
C ARG A 6 15.72 -0.60 -2.00
N ALA A 7 14.73 -0.82 -1.15
CA ALA A 7 13.66 0.18 -0.97
C ALA A 7 14.23 1.54 -0.56
N GLU A 8 15.25 1.56 0.30
CA GLU A 8 15.90 2.79 0.78
C GLU A 8 16.57 3.63 -0.33
N SER A 9 16.89 3.05 -1.49
CA SER A 9 17.46 3.80 -2.62
C SER A 9 16.39 4.45 -3.51
N VAL A 10 15.10 4.19 -3.25
CA VAL A 10 13.98 4.76 -4.00
C VAL A 10 13.37 5.89 -3.18
N ALA A 11 13.28 7.08 -3.77
CA ALA A 11 12.66 8.21 -3.10
C ALA A 11 11.18 7.90 -2.80
N PRO A 12 10.66 8.33 -1.63
CA PRO A 12 9.24 8.21 -1.36
C PRO A 12 8.43 9.12 -2.30
N ASP A 13 7.21 8.70 -2.57
CA ASP A 13 6.23 9.45 -3.34
C ASP A 13 6.00 10.84 -2.72
N ALA A 14 5.92 11.86 -3.58
CA ALA A 14 5.91 13.25 -3.17
C ALA A 14 4.51 13.74 -2.72
N ASP A 15 3.46 12.97 -3.03
CA ASP A 15 2.08 13.31 -2.73
C ASP A 15 1.74 12.95 -1.26
N ALA A 16 1.82 13.95 -0.38
CA ALA A 16 1.90 13.69 1.06
C ALA A 16 0.58 13.91 1.81
N ILE A 17 0.00 12.81 2.28
CA ILE A 17 -0.58 12.79 3.63
C ILE A 17 0.63 12.87 4.59
N PRO A 18 0.79 13.93 5.40
CA PRO A 18 1.93 14.04 6.30
C PRO A 18 2.07 12.81 7.20
N GLY A 19 3.27 12.21 7.22
CA GLY A 19 3.56 11.01 7.99
C GLY A 19 3.18 9.69 7.30
N LEU A 20 2.68 9.72 6.06
CA LEU A 20 2.60 8.56 5.18
C LEU A 20 3.71 8.66 4.12
N SER A 21 4.48 7.58 3.95
CA SER A 21 5.55 7.50 2.96
C SER A 21 5.42 6.19 2.17
N VAL A 22 5.37 6.29 0.85
CA VAL A 22 5.23 5.17 -0.07
C VAL A 22 6.43 5.14 -1.02
N GLN A 23 7.16 4.04 -1.07
CA GLN A 23 8.29 3.85 -1.97
C GLN A 23 7.90 2.83 -3.04
N TRP A 24 7.72 3.28 -4.29
CA TRP A 24 7.37 2.42 -5.42
C TRP A 24 8.61 1.73 -6.00
N VAL A 25 9.02 0.61 -5.39
CA VAL A 25 10.31 -0.04 -5.66
C VAL A 25 10.34 -0.80 -6.99
N LEU A 26 9.33 -1.64 -7.24
CA LEU A 26 9.21 -2.46 -8.45
C LEU A 26 8.04 -1.95 -9.27
N ASN A 27 8.30 -1.37 -10.43
CA ASN A 27 7.28 -0.91 -11.38
C ASN A 27 7.90 -0.82 -12.79
N LYS A 28 7.11 -0.39 -13.78
CA LYS A 28 7.57 -0.25 -15.17
C LYS A 28 8.70 0.75 -15.38
N HIS A 29 8.83 1.72 -14.49
CA HIS A 29 9.86 2.76 -14.57
C HIS A 29 11.17 2.34 -13.89
N THR A 30 11.11 1.46 -12.88
CA THR A 30 12.30 0.98 -12.16
C THR A 30 12.89 -0.29 -12.76
N VAL A 31 12.04 -1.28 -13.08
CA VAL A 31 12.46 -2.62 -13.54
C VAL A 31 11.66 -3.12 -14.75
N GLY A 32 10.85 -2.26 -15.39
CA GLY A 32 10.11 -2.62 -16.60
C GLY A 32 9.01 -3.66 -16.41
N THR A 33 8.45 -3.82 -15.19
CA THR A 33 7.35 -4.76 -14.96
C THR A 33 6.16 -4.50 -15.87
N GLN A 34 5.47 -5.57 -16.26
CA GLN A 34 4.29 -5.51 -17.15
C GLN A 34 2.98 -5.84 -16.44
N LYS A 35 3.04 -6.43 -15.24
CA LYS A 35 1.88 -7.03 -14.56
C LYS A 35 1.83 -6.78 -13.07
N LEU A 36 2.87 -6.20 -12.48
CA LEU A 36 2.91 -5.97 -11.06
C LEU A 36 3.59 -4.66 -10.74
N THR A 37 3.18 -4.10 -9.60
CA THR A 37 3.83 -2.98 -8.94
C THR A 37 3.96 -3.32 -7.47
N SER A 38 5.11 -3.09 -6.87
CA SER A 38 5.33 -3.40 -5.46
C SER A 38 6.24 -2.37 -4.81
N GLY A 39 6.06 -2.22 -3.51
CA GLY A 39 6.75 -1.20 -2.76
C GLY A 39 6.69 -1.40 -1.27
N ARG A 40 7.24 -0.42 -0.58
CA ARG A 40 7.28 -0.34 0.87
C ARG A 40 6.50 0.89 1.32
N THR A 41 5.70 0.74 2.36
CA THR A 41 5.02 1.87 2.99
C THR A 41 5.42 1.95 4.45
N THR A 42 5.63 3.18 4.93
CA THR A 42 5.75 3.49 6.35
C THR A 42 4.72 4.55 6.74
N MET A 43 4.09 4.38 7.90
CA MET A 43 3.04 5.26 8.38
C MET A 43 3.30 5.63 9.84
N ALA A 44 3.41 6.93 10.15
CA ALA A 44 3.61 7.43 11.51
C ALA A 44 2.36 7.17 12.40
N PRO A 45 2.52 7.11 13.73
CA PRO A 45 1.40 6.96 14.66
C PRO A 45 0.27 7.95 14.43
N GLY A 46 -0.98 7.47 14.43
CA GLY A 46 -2.19 8.27 14.24
C GLY A 46 -2.44 8.77 12.82
N VAL A 47 -1.55 8.46 11.86
CA VAL A 47 -1.77 8.79 10.45
C VAL A 47 -2.77 7.81 9.84
N ARG A 48 -3.60 8.34 8.95
CA ARG A 48 -4.61 7.58 8.21
C ARG A 48 -4.56 7.89 6.72
N SER A 49 -4.69 6.86 5.88
CA SER A 49 -4.88 6.99 4.44
C SER A 49 -6.31 7.40 4.10
N ARG A 50 -6.51 7.95 2.90
CA ARG A 50 -7.85 8.06 2.32
C ARG A 50 -8.39 6.68 1.99
N LEU A 51 -9.70 6.47 2.13
CA LEU A 51 -10.41 5.32 1.59
C LEU A 51 -10.37 5.36 0.05
N HIS A 52 -10.00 4.24 -0.53
CA HIS A 52 -9.87 4.10 -1.98
C HIS A 52 -10.07 2.64 -2.40
N TYR A 53 -10.16 2.43 -3.70
CA TYR A 53 -10.03 1.11 -4.32
C TYR A 53 -9.18 1.21 -5.58
N HIS A 54 -8.67 0.07 -6.05
CA HIS A 54 -8.01 -0.03 -7.36
C HIS A 54 -8.96 -0.72 -8.32
N SER A 55 -9.33 -0.05 -9.42
CA SER A 55 -10.30 -0.62 -10.37
C SER A 55 -9.69 -1.69 -11.28
N ASN A 56 -8.35 -1.64 -11.45
CA ASN A 56 -7.61 -2.47 -12.41
C ASN A 56 -6.47 -3.28 -11.75
N ALA A 57 -6.50 -3.44 -10.42
CA ALA A 57 -5.53 -4.28 -9.72
C ALA A 57 -6.11 -4.94 -8.46
N GLU A 58 -5.73 -6.18 -8.22
CA GLU A 58 -5.82 -6.77 -6.89
C GLU A 58 -4.66 -6.23 -6.04
N ALA A 59 -4.88 -6.07 -4.74
CA ALA A 59 -3.84 -5.60 -3.83
C ALA A 59 -3.58 -6.60 -2.71
N VAL A 60 -2.30 -6.76 -2.36
CA VAL A 60 -1.88 -7.51 -1.18
C VAL A 60 -0.94 -6.66 -0.34
N MET A 61 -1.07 -6.76 0.98
CA MET A 61 -0.14 -6.19 1.94
C MET A 61 0.39 -7.27 2.87
N PHE A 62 1.65 -7.13 3.29
CA PHE A 62 2.25 -7.93 4.35
C PHE A 62 2.82 -7.01 5.43
N ILE A 63 2.26 -7.09 6.63
CA ILE A 63 2.64 -6.20 7.74
C ILE A 63 3.98 -6.66 8.31
N LEU A 64 4.96 -5.75 8.30
CA LEU A 64 6.30 -5.98 8.86
C LEU A 64 6.42 -5.46 10.30
N LYS A 65 5.76 -4.34 10.61
CA LYS A 65 5.90 -3.64 11.88
C LYS A 65 4.63 -2.85 12.24
N GLY A 66 4.38 -2.70 13.55
CA GLY A 66 3.34 -1.83 14.09
C GLY A 66 1.95 -2.45 14.09
N ARG A 67 0.95 -1.66 14.52
CA ARG A 67 -0.45 -2.07 14.62
C ARG A 67 -1.29 -1.22 13.67
N VAL A 68 -1.84 -1.83 12.65
CA VAL A 68 -2.55 -1.12 11.58
C VAL A 68 -4.02 -1.49 11.63
N LYS A 69 -4.90 -0.50 11.72
CA LYS A 69 -6.33 -0.69 11.48
C LYS A 69 -6.58 -0.64 9.99
N ILE A 70 -7.15 -1.70 9.44
CA ILE A 70 -7.65 -1.78 8.07
C ILE A 70 -9.14 -1.48 8.12
N ILE A 71 -9.59 -0.52 7.31
CA ILE A 71 -10.99 -0.18 7.12
C ILE A 71 -11.41 -0.74 5.76
N ILE A 72 -12.45 -1.57 5.69
CA ILE A 72 -12.87 -2.27 4.46
C ILE A 72 -14.35 -2.07 4.13
N GLY A 73 -14.65 -2.04 2.83
CA GLY A 73 -16.00 -2.03 2.28
C GLY A 73 -16.80 -0.75 2.54
N GLU A 74 -18.00 -0.70 1.98
CA GLU A 74 -18.91 0.44 2.11
C GLU A 74 -19.38 0.67 3.55
N GLN A 75 -19.47 -0.41 4.34
CA GLN A 75 -19.87 -0.37 5.75
C GLN A 75 -18.73 0.03 6.69
N ARG A 76 -17.51 0.23 6.17
CA ARG A 76 -16.32 0.64 6.93
C ARG A 76 -16.01 -0.31 8.09
N GLU A 77 -16.02 -1.61 7.83
CA GLU A 77 -15.63 -2.61 8.82
C GLU A 77 -14.16 -2.41 9.20
N GLU A 78 -13.84 -2.51 10.48
CA GLU A 78 -12.50 -2.22 11.00
C GLU A 78 -11.83 -3.47 11.57
N HIS A 79 -10.60 -3.74 11.16
CA HIS A 79 -9.78 -4.84 11.66
C HIS A 79 -8.39 -4.33 12.03
N VAL A 80 -7.96 -4.56 13.27
CA VAL A 80 -6.58 -4.28 13.67
C VAL A 80 -5.71 -5.49 13.35
N VAL A 81 -4.68 -5.29 12.55
CA VAL A 81 -3.69 -6.29 12.15
C VAL A 81 -2.31 -5.95 12.70
N GLU A 82 -1.50 -6.98 12.91
CA GLU A 82 -0.17 -6.91 13.53
C GLU A 82 0.87 -7.60 12.60
N PRO A 83 2.17 -7.52 12.90
CA PRO A 83 3.22 -8.09 12.04
C PRO A 83 3.00 -9.57 11.73
N GLY A 84 3.25 -9.95 10.48
CA GLY A 84 3.00 -11.30 9.97
C GLY A 84 1.63 -11.50 9.32
N CYS A 85 0.75 -10.48 9.36
CA CYS A 85 -0.55 -10.54 8.70
C CYS A 85 -0.46 -10.25 7.20
N PHE A 86 -1.13 -11.07 6.38
CA PHE A 86 -1.41 -10.79 4.98
C PHE A 86 -2.81 -10.19 4.85
N CYS A 87 -2.92 -9.03 4.20
CA CYS A 87 -4.21 -8.44 3.82
C CYS A 87 -4.37 -8.57 2.31
N PHE A 88 -5.52 -9.06 1.84
CA PHE A 88 -5.83 -9.17 0.42
C PHE A 88 -7.08 -8.37 0.10
N TYR A 89 -7.06 -7.65 -1.01
CA TYR A 89 -8.16 -6.82 -1.49
C TYR A 89 -8.44 -7.17 -2.95
N ARG A 90 -9.70 -7.45 -3.26
CA ARG A 90 -10.16 -7.67 -4.64
C ARG A 90 -10.15 -6.34 -5.41
N MET A 91 -10.12 -6.44 -6.74
CA MET A 91 -10.37 -5.27 -7.59
C MET A 91 -11.70 -4.62 -7.21
N GLY A 92 -11.71 -3.30 -7.04
CA GLY A 92 -12.90 -2.53 -6.65
C GLY A 92 -13.25 -2.59 -5.16
N GLU A 93 -12.52 -3.35 -4.33
CA GLU A 93 -12.79 -3.43 -2.90
C GLU A 93 -12.25 -2.20 -2.17
N ILE A 94 -13.14 -1.42 -1.55
CA ILE A 94 -12.78 -0.22 -0.80
C ILE A 94 -11.94 -0.63 0.41
N HIS A 95 -10.79 0.04 0.57
CA HIS A 95 -9.94 -0.15 1.73
C HIS A 95 -9.20 1.15 2.12
N GLY A 96 -8.72 1.18 3.36
CA GLY A 96 -7.80 2.20 3.87
C GLY A 96 -7.09 1.73 5.12
N GLN A 97 -6.09 2.48 5.55
CA GLN A 97 -5.22 2.11 6.66
C GLN A 97 -5.07 3.27 7.64
N GLU A 98 -5.04 2.95 8.93
CA GLU A 98 -4.69 3.86 10.00
C GLU A 98 -3.68 3.19 10.92
N ASN A 99 -2.59 3.88 11.25
CA ASN A 99 -1.67 3.40 12.26
C ASN A 99 -2.21 3.73 13.66
N VAL A 100 -2.69 2.70 14.35
CA VAL A 100 -3.25 2.79 15.72
C VAL A 100 -2.24 2.43 16.81
N GLY A 101 -0.98 2.17 16.42
CA GLY A 101 0.14 1.96 17.32
C GLY A 101 0.77 3.26 17.81
N ASP A 102 1.76 3.11 18.68
CA ASP A 102 2.61 4.18 19.22
C ASP A 102 3.96 4.31 18.47
N GLU A 103 4.25 3.40 17.56
CA GLU A 103 5.42 3.42 16.69
C GLU A 103 5.06 3.46 15.20
N THR A 104 6.02 3.82 14.35
CA THR A 104 5.87 3.76 12.89
C THR A 104 5.54 2.34 12.44
N ALA A 105 4.40 2.19 11.75
CA ALA A 105 4.01 0.96 11.09
C ALA A 105 4.68 0.83 9.73
N GLU A 106 4.92 -0.41 9.30
CA GLU A 106 5.61 -0.72 8.05
C GLU A 106 5.02 -1.96 7.39
N TRP A 107 4.89 -1.92 6.07
CA TRP A 107 4.47 -3.08 5.27
C TRP A 107 5.06 -3.06 3.86
N ILE A 108 5.07 -4.24 3.25
CA ILE A 108 5.27 -4.40 1.80
C ILE A 108 3.90 -4.57 1.16
N PHE A 109 3.70 -3.95 0.01
CA PHE A 109 2.49 -4.13 -0.78
C PHE A 109 2.80 -4.56 -2.21
N CYS A 110 1.83 -5.17 -2.88
CA CYS A 110 1.88 -5.46 -4.30
C CYS A 110 0.50 -5.26 -4.92
N TYR A 111 0.49 -4.61 -6.08
CA TYR A 111 -0.64 -4.54 -6.99
C TYR A 111 -0.42 -5.55 -8.11
N ALA A 112 -1.32 -6.52 -8.24
CA ALA A 112 -1.30 -7.50 -9.31
C ALA A 112 -2.28 -7.07 -10.41
N GLY A 113 -1.81 -7.07 -11.65
CA GLY A 113 -2.56 -6.61 -12.83
C GLY A 113 -2.09 -5.28 -13.39
N ALA A 114 -1.36 -4.47 -12.61
CA ALA A 114 -0.94 -3.12 -13.00
C ALA A 114 0.58 -2.91 -12.92
N PRO A 115 1.23 -2.39 -13.97
CA PRO A 115 2.67 -2.16 -14.01
C PRO A 115 3.13 -0.84 -13.34
N ASP A 116 2.19 0.04 -12.97
CA ASP A 116 2.41 1.18 -12.07
C ASP A 116 1.12 1.58 -11.31
N VAL A 117 1.22 2.60 -10.45
CA VAL A 117 0.09 3.15 -9.68
C VAL A 117 -0.99 3.80 -10.55
N LYS A 118 -0.62 4.37 -11.71
CA LYS A 118 -1.56 5.04 -12.61
C LYS A 118 -2.45 4.02 -13.30
N GLU A 119 -1.88 2.91 -13.76
CA GLU A 119 -2.59 1.81 -14.40
C GLU A 119 -3.34 0.92 -13.41
N ALA A 120 -3.03 1.00 -12.12
CA ALA A 120 -3.87 0.40 -11.08
C ALA A 120 -5.25 1.08 -10.95
N ASP A 121 -5.37 2.30 -11.49
CA ASP A 121 -6.59 3.11 -11.53
C ASP A 121 -7.22 3.26 -10.13
N THR A 122 -6.50 3.98 -9.27
CA THR A 122 -6.90 4.23 -7.89
C THR A 122 -8.01 5.28 -7.84
N VAL A 123 -9.15 4.92 -7.25
CA VAL A 123 -10.30 5.79 -7.07
C VAL A 123 -10.51 6.06 -5.59
N PHE A 124 -10.47 7.33 -5.20
CA PHE A 124 -10.75 7.76 -3.83
C PHE A 124 -12.25 7.95 -3.61
N VAL A 125 -12.73 7.49 -2.45
CA VAL A 125 -14.17 7.52 -2.09
C VAL A 125 -14.46 8.39 -0.86
N GLU A 126 -13.46 9.17 -0.43
CA GLU A 126 -13.57 10.23 0.57
C GLU A 126 -12.73 11.47 0.21
#